data_AF-A0A1C5VGL0-F1
#
_entry.id   AF-A0A1C5VGL0-F1
#
_cell.length_a   1.000
_cell.length_b   1.000
_cell.length_c   1.000
_cell.angle_alpha   90.00
_cell.angle_beta   90.00
_cell.angle_gamma   90.00
#
_symmetry.space_group_name_H-M   'P 1'
#
loop_
_entity.id
_entity.type
_entity.pdbx_description
1 polymer ?
#
loop_
_entity_poly.entity_id
_entity_poly.type
_entity_poly.pdbx_seq_one_letter_code
_entity_poly.pdbx_strand_id
1 'polypeptide(L)'
;MNVQNFKGKVLVLDFWASWCGPCRQEVPNLKKAYEEFKNKNVEFLSVSVDAKKEDWIKALKEENMPWPQAQAPNGGRQVMDTYLFLLFW
;
A
#
# COMPACT_ATOMS: atom_id res chain seq x y z
N MET A 1 10.54 5.26 -8.18
CA MET A 1 9.14 5.68 -8.42
C MET A 1 8.97 7.08 -7.87
N ASN A 2 8.41 8.02 -8.63
CA ASN A 2 8.27 9.42 -8.18
C ASN A 2 6.77 9.71 -7.99
N VAL A 3 6.39 10.21 -6.81
CA VAL A 3 5.00 10.57 -6.48
C VAL A 3 4.42 11.65 -7.40
N GLN A 4 5.28 12.46 -8.03
CA GLN A 4 4.86 13.46 -9.02
C GLN A 4 4.18 12.82 -10.25
N ASN A 5 4.42 11.54 -10.52
CA ASN A 5 3.77 10.82 -11.61
C ASN A 5 2.26 10.65 -11.40
N PHE A 6 1.75 10.86 -10.18
CA PHE A 6 0.33 10.78 -9.83
C PHE A 6 -0.36 12.15 -9.77
N LYS A 7 0.34 13.25 -10.10
CA LYS A 7 -0.24 14.60 -10.02
C LYS A 7 -1.46 14.73 -10.95
N GLY A 8 -2.57 15.22 -10.40
CA GLY A 8 -3.84 15.34 -11.12
C GLY A 8 -4.71 14.08 -11.12
N LYS A 9 -4.26 13.01 -10.45
CA LYS A 9 -5.02 11.78 -10.21
C LYS A 9 -5.35 11.65 -8.73
N VAL A 10 -6.41 10.93 -8.41
CA VAL A 10 -6.65 10.48 -7.03
C VAL A 10 -5.75 9.28 -6.78
N LEU A 11 -4.90 9.36 -5.75
CA LEU A 11 -4.02 8.25 -5.37
C LEU A 11 -4.55 7.58 -4.11
N VAL A 12 -4.92 6.31 -4.21
CA VAL A 12 -5.17 5.44 -3.07
C VAL A 12 -3.82 4.91 -2.59
N LEU A 13 -3.38 5.41 -1.44
CA LEU A 13 -2.13 5.01 -0.79
C LEU A 13 -2.44 4.06 0.36
N ASP A 14 -1.90 2.86 0.28
CA ASP A 14 -2.10 1.79 1.26
C ASP A 14 -0.78 1.46 1.96
N PHE A 15 -0.72 1.61 3.28
CA PHE A 15 0.44 1.24 4.08
C PHE A 15 0.19 -0.10 4.76
N TRP A 16 1.02 -1.09 4.47
CA TRP A 16 0.79 -2.46 4.92
C TRP A 16 2.10 -3.17 5.30
N ALA A 17 1.99 -4.40 5.80
CA ALA A 17 3.12 -5.27 6.07
C ALA A 17 2.73 -6.75 5.98
N SER A 18 3.70 -7.62 5.69
CA SER A 18 3.50 -9.08 5.61
C SER A 18 2.94 -9.69 6.91
N TRP A 19 3.29 -9.09 8.04
CA TRP A 19 2.87 -9.47 9.39
C TRP A 19 1.59 -8.76 9.86
N CYS A 20 1.04 -7.82 9.08
CA CYS A 20 -0.19 -7.11 9.44
C CYS A 20 -1.42 -7.93 9.00
N GLY A 21 -1.96 -8.74 9.93
CA GLY A 21 -3.16 -9.55 9.68
C GLY A 21 -4.36 -8.75 9.16
N PRO A 22 -4.79 -7.67 9.83
CA PRO A 22 -5.91 -6.84 9.37
C PRO A 22 -5.68 -6.22 7.98
N CYS A 23 -4.47 -5.72 7.71
CA CYS A 23 -4.14 -5.15 6.40
C CYS A 23 -4.33 -6.19 5.28
N ARG A 24 -3.89 -7.44 5.52
CA ARG A 24 -4.03 -8.53 4.54
C ARG A 24 -5.49 -8.97 4.36
N GLN A 25 -6.30 -8.90 5.42
CA GLN A 25 -7.74 -9.17 5.33
C GLN A 25 -8.49 -8.16 4.45
N GLU A 26 -7.97 -6.94 4.28
CA GLU A 26 -8.56 -5.91 3.42
C GLU A 26 -8.15 -5.99 1.95
N VAL A 27 -7.11 -6.77 1.60
CA VAL A 27 -6.65 -6.93 0.21
C VAL A 27 -7.77 -7.32 -0.76
N PRO A 28 -8.70 -8.24 -0.44
CA PRO A 28 -9.83 -8.56 -1.32
C PRO A 28 -10.75 -7.35 -1.61
N ASN A 29 -10.94 -6.47 -0.63
CA ASN A 29 -11.74 -5.26 -0.82
C ASN A 29 -10.99 -4.22 -1.66
N LEU A 30 -9.67 -4.06 -1.44
CA LEU A 30 -8.82 -3.22 -2.28
C LEU A 30 -8.82 -3.69 -3.74
N LYS A 31 -8.81 -5.01 -3.99
CA LYS A 31 -8.94 -5.56 -5.35
C LYS A 31 -10.26 -5.19 -6.02
N LYS A 32 -11.37 -5.26 -5.28
CA LYS A 32 -12.69 -4.83 -5.81
C LYS A 32 -12.67 -3.34 -6.16
N ALA A 33 -12.14 -2.51 -5.26
CA ALA A 33 -12.02 -1.07 -5.50
C ALA A 33 -11.10 -0.78 -6.71
N TYR A 34 -9.96 -1.45 -6.81
CA TYR A 34 -9.05 -1.30 -7.95
C TYR A 34 -9.78 -1.59 -9.28
N GLU A 35 -10.52 -2.69 -9.35
CA GLU A 35 -11.28 -3.04 -10.55
C GLU A 35 -12.36 -2.00 -10.90
N GLU A 36 -13.02 -1.42 -9.89
CA GLU A 36 -14.03 -0.38 -10.09
C GLU A 36 -13.44 0.97 -10.55
N PHE A 37 -12.26 1.33 -10.03
CA PHE A 37 -11.71 2.68 -10.15
C PHE A 37 -10.53 2.82 -11.10
N LYS A 38 -9.90 1.73 -11.57
CA LYS A 38 -8.71 1.76 -12.47
C LYS A 38 -8.90 2.57 -13.76
N ASN A 39 -10.14 2.78 -14.21
CA ASN A 39 -10.47 3.58 -15.40
C ASN A 39 -11.08 4.96 -15.06
N LYS A 40 -11.08 5.39 -13.80
CA LYS A 40 -11.75 6.60 -13.29
C LYS A 40 -10.77 7.67 -12.79
N ASN A 41 -9.58 7.75 -13.38
CA ASN A 41 -8.51 8.67 -12.95
C ASN A 41 -8.07 8.47 -11.48
N VAL A 42 -8.17 7.22 -11.00
CA VAL A 42 -7.72 6.78 -9.68
C VAL A 42 -6.57 5.80 -9.86
N GLU A 43 -5.51 5.99 -9.10
CA GLU A 43 -4.32 5.14 -9.08
C GLU A 43 -4.17 4.49 -7.71
N PHE A 44 -3.58 3.30 -7.67
CA PHE A 44 -3.34 2.56 -6.44
C PHE A 44 -1.84 2.36 -6.24
N LEU A 45 -1.40 2.55 -5.00
CA LEU A 45 -0.03 2.27 -4.59
C LEU A 45 -0.07 1.70 -3.17
N SER A 46 0.46 0.49 -2.99
CA SER A 46 0.74 -0.03 -1.65
C SER A 46 2.22 0.08 -1.32
N VAL A 47 2.52 0.51 -0.10
CA VAL A 47 3.87 0.66 0.45
C VAL A 47 4.00 -0.25 1.67
N SER A 48 4.87 -1.25 1.55
CA SER A 48 5.18 -2.16 2.65
C SER A 48 6.20 -1.52 3.61
N VAL A 49 5.96 -1.66 4.91
CA VAL A 49 6.90 -1.28 5.97
C VAL A 49 7.71 -2.48 6.52
N ASP A 50 7.71 -3.61 5.80
CA ASP A 50 8.50 -4.79 6.15
C ASP A 50 9.99 -4.46 6.15
N ALA A 51 10.67 -4.77 7.25
CA ALA A 51 12.12 -4.57 7.36
C ALA A 51 12.90 -5.53 6.43
N LYS A 52 12.42 -6.76 6.27
CA LYS A 52 13.03 -7.79 5.42
C LYS A 52 12.31 -7.87 4.09
N LYS A 53 13.09 -7.78 3.00
CA LYS A 53 12.57 -7.83 1.63
C LYS A 53 11.97 -9.19 1.30
N GLU A 54 12.50 -10.26 1.89
CA GLU A 54 12.08 -11.64 1.67
C GLU A 54 10.64 -11.87 2.15
N ASP A 55 10.31 -11.34 3.33
CA ASP A 55 8.98 -11.43 3.92
C ASP A 55 7.95 -10.68 3.07
N TRP A 56 8.31 -9.46 2.63
CA TRP A 56 7.48 -8.67 1.71
C TRP A 56 7.25 -9.40 0.37
N ILE A 57 8.30 -9.93 -0.27
CA ILE A 57 8.17 -10.64 -1.55
C ILE A 57 7.29 -11.88 -1.40
N LYS A 58 7.42 -12.62 -0.30
CA LYS A 58 6.59 -13.79 -0.03
C LYS A 58 5.12 -13.39 0.08
N ALA A 59 4.80 -12.40 0.92
CA ALA A 59 3.44 -11.91 1.08
C ALA A 59 2.89 -11.33 -0.23
N LEU A 60 3.70 -10.60 -1.00
CA LEU A 60 3.29 -10.03 -2.28
C LEU A 60 2.85 -11.11 -3.28
N LYS A 61 3.55 -12.24 -3.33
CA LYS A 61 3.17 -13.38 -4.17
C LYS A 61 1.87 -14.03 -3.71
N GLU A 62 1.67 -14.16 -2.40
CA GLU A 62 0.44 -14.71 -1.82
C GLU A 62 -0.76 -13.81 -2.11
N GLU A 63 -0.59 -12.51 -1.91
CA GLU A 63 -1.67 -11.53 -2.04
C GLU A 63 -2.01 -11.18 -3.50
N ASN A 64 -1.07 -11.33 -4.45
CA ASN A 64 -1.29 -11.11 -5.87
C ASN A 64 -2.06 -9.80 -6.18
N MET A 65 -1.51 -8.67 -5.70
CA MET A 65 -2.08 -7.34 -5.90
C MET A 65 -1.70 -6.81 -7.29
N PRO A 66 -2.66 -6.48 -8.17
CA PRO A 66 -2.40 -6.13 -9.58
C PRO A 66 -1.96 -4.67 -9.81
N TRP A 67 -1.67 -3.91 -8.75
CA TRP A 67 -1.21 -2.51 -8.83
C TRP A 67 0.23 -2.34 -8.34
N PRO A 68 0.90 -1.21 -8.61
CA PRO A 68 2.27 -0.95 -8.18
C PRO A 68 2.50 -1.10 -6.67
N GLN A 69 3.67 -1.64 -6.33
CA GLN A 69 4.07 -1.96 -4.96
C GLN A 69 5.46 -1.39 -4.68
N ALA A 70 5.67 -0.86 -3.48
CA ALA A 70 6.97 -0.40 -3.01
C ALA A 70 7.26 -0.91 -1.59
N GLN A 71 8.54 -0.94 -1.23
CA GLN A 71 8.98 -1.25 0.13
C GLN A 71 9.70 -0.05 0.73
N ALA A 72 9.39 0.25 1.98
CA ALA A 72 10.04 1.24 2.81
C ALA A 72 10.60 0.55 4.08
N PRO A 73 11.72 -0.20 3.96
CA PRO A 73 12.19 -1.11 5.02
C PRO A 73 12.61 -0.41 6.32
N ASN A 74 12.94 0.88 6.25
CA ASN A 74 13.21 1.74 7.41
C ASN A 74 12.16 2.86 7.58
N GLY A 75 11.08 2.81 6.78
CA GLY A 75 10.06 3.84 6.73
C GLY A 75 8.95 3.65 7.75
N GLY A 76 8.85 2.49 8.41
CA GLY A 76 7.75 2.17 9.32
C GLY A 76 7.50 3.27 10.36
N ARG A 77 8.53 3.70 11.10
CA ARG A 77 8.38 4.77 12.09
C ARG A 77 7.97 6.10 11.47
N GLN A 78 8.60 6.50 10.37
CA GLN A 78 8.26 7.74 9.68
C GLN A 78 6.82 7.72 9.14
N VAL A 79 6.38 6.59 8.60
CA VAL A 79 5.01 6.39 8.10
C VAL A 79 4.02 6.49 9.26
N MET A 80 4.32 5.85 10.39
CA MET A 80 3.50 5.94 11.59
C MET A 80 3.43 7.39 12.10
N ASP A 81 4.57 8.06 12.20
CA ASP A 81 4.71 9.42 12.69
C ASP A 81 3.99 10.45 11.79
N THR A 82 3.95 10.20 10.47
CA THR A 82 3.40 11.16 9.50
C THR A 82 1.93 10.88 9.17
N TYR A 83 1.57 9.61 8.98
CA TYR A 83 0.27 9.20 8.43
C TYR A 83 -0.63 8.49 9.43
N LEU A 84 -0.08 7.83 10.45
CA LEU A 84 -0.88 7.24 11.53
C LEU A 84 -1.10 8.17 12.73
N PHE A 85 -0.35 9.26 12.86
CA PHE A 85 -0.73 10.36 13.76
C PHE A 85 -2.14 10.89 13.43
N LEU A 86 -2.55 10.79 12.16
CA LEU A 86 -3.88 11.20 11.69
C LEU A 86 -5.04 10.29 12.13
N LEU A 87 -4.76 9.13 12.73
CA LEU A 87 -5.78 8.13 13.12
C LEU A 87 -6.14 8.17 14.61
N PHE A 88 -5.48 9.03 15.39
CA PHE A 88 -5.70 9.15 16.84
C PHE A 88 -6.25 10.53 17.27
N TRP A 89 -6.76 11.33 16.32
CA TRP A 89 -7.52 12.55 16.57
C TRP A 89 -8.77 12.65 15.70
#